data_AF-A0A4Z0PZD4-F1
#
_entry.id   AF-A0A4Z0PZD4-F1
#
_cell.length_a   1.000
_cell.length_b   1.000
_cell.length_c   1.000
_cell.angle_alpha   90.00
_cell.angle_beta   90.00
_cell.angle_gamma   90.00
#
_symmetry.space_group_name_H-M   'P 1'
#
loop_
_entity.id
_entity.type
_entity.pdbx_description
1 polymer ?
#
loop_
_entity_poly.entity_id
_entity_poly.type
_entity_poly.pdbx_seq_one_letter_code
_entity_poly.pdbx_strand_id
1 'polypeptide(L)'
;MTSPVTNQHLTAAPGGAQQNPHWVQMLEINARAQADAEVLNRRYVQSPKQTQGLNYDDRLHVRLGCGKTKAYELLNAYTNGQQGGLRHQRIGNKYIVTEQAVREWFGDFGMQASSSKAA
;
A
#
# COMPACT_ATOMS: atom_id res chain seq x y z
N MET A 1 -67.70 -6.75 42.31
CA MET A 1 -67.36 -6.96 40.88
C MET A 1 -66.60 -5.73 40.44
N THR A 2 -65.26 -5.79 40.43
CA THR A 2 -64.38 -4.68 40.05
C THR A 2 -63.30 -5.25 39.14
N SER A 3 -63.39 -4.95 37.86
CA SER A 3 -62.43 -5.36 36.84
C SER A 3 -61.14 -4.53 36.96
N PRO A 4 -59.94 -5.12 36.84
CA PRO A 4 -58.73 -4.33 36.69
C PRO A 4 -58.59 -3.82 35.25
N VAL A 5 -58.36 -2.51 35.12
CA VAL A 5 -58.02 -1.84 33.86
C VAL A 5 -56.57 -2.16 33.53
N THR A 6 -56.35 -2.92 32.45
CA THR A 6 -55.00 -3.18 31.91
C THR A 6 -54.52 -1.94 31.16
N ASN A 7 -53.64 -1.15 31.77
CA ASN A 7 -52.89 -0.11 31.07
C ASN A 7 -51.93 -0.78 30.07
N GLN A 8 -52.30 -0.80 28.79
CA GLN A 8 -51.39 -1.12 27.71
C GLN A 8 -50.39 0.03 27.55
N HIS A 9 -49.23 -0.10 28.20
CA HIS A 9 -48.06 0.70 27.85
C HIS A 9 -47.62 0.31 26.44
N LEU A 10 -47.97 1.14 25.44
CA LEU A 10 -47.36 1.12 24.12
C LEU A 10 -45.87 1.35 24.31
N THR A 11 -45.10 0.25 24.34
CA THR A 11 -43.65 0.32 24.32
C THR A 11 -43.28 0.67 22.89
N ALA A 12 -43.00 1.95 22.65
CA ALA A 12 -42.38 2.38 21.40
C ALA A 12 -41.07 1.62 21.28
N ALA A 13 -41.03 0.60 20.42
CA ALA A 13 -39.78 0.03 19.97
C ALA A 13 -38.96 1.19 19.39
N PRO A 14 -37.73 1.45 19.85
CA PRO A 14 -36.83 2.30 19.09
C PRO A 14 -36.53 1.54 17.80
N GLY A 15 -37.35 1.76 16.79
CA GLY A 15 -37.04 1.43 15.40
C GLY A 15 -35.89 2.31 14.95
N GLY A 16 -34.70 2.05 15.49
CA GLY A 16 -33.46 2.50 14.91
C GLY A 16 -33.39 1.85 13.55
N ALA A 17 -33.66 2.62 12.51
CA ALA A 17 -33.37 2.20 11.16
C ALA A 17 -31.95 1.65 11.16
N GLN A 18 -31.80 0.36 10.89
CA GLN A 18 -30.50 -0.26 10.68
C GLN A 18 -29.98 0.39 9.38
N GLN A 19 -29.36 1.56 9.52
CA GLN A 19 -28.76 2.32 8.43
C GLN A 19 -27.71 1.40 7.84
N ASN A 20 -28.05 0.76 6.73
CA ASN A 20 -27.25 -0.30 6.14
C ASN A 20 -25.89 0.31 5.72
N PRO A 21 -24.80 0.14 6.49
CA PRO A 21 -23.53 0.84 6.27
C PRO A 21 -22.71 0.15 5.17
N HIS A 22 -23.28 -0.88 4.55
CA HIS A 22 -22.59 -1.80 3.66
C HIS A 22 -22.07 -1.12 2.39
N TRP A 23 -22.76 -0.10 1.88
CA TRP A 23 -22.31 0.64 0.70
C TRP A 23 -21.18 1.64 1.04
N VAL A 24 -21.20 2.24 2.23
CA VAL A 24 -20.10 3.12 2.72
C VAL A 24 -18.84 2.30 2.93
N GLN A 25 -18.95 1.17 3.62
CA GLN A 25 -17.83 0.25 3.81
C GLN A 25 -17.27 -0.25 2.47
N MET A 26 -18.14 -0.56 1.50
CA MET A 26 -17.69 -0.98 0.17
C MET A 26 -16.99 0.14 -0.61
N LEU A 27 -17.42 1.41 -0.47
CA LEU A 27 -16.72 2.56 -1.05
C LEU A 27 -15.34 2.77 -0.43
N GLU A 28 -15.21 2.64 0.89
CA GLU A 28 -13.94 2.76 1.60
C GLU A 28 -12.95 1.66 1.17
N ILE A 29 -13.43 0.42 1.05
CA ILE A 29 -12.63 -0.72 0.55
C ILE A 29 -12.14 -0.43 -0.87
N ASN A 30 -13.02 0.05 -1.76
CA ASN A 30 -12.65 0.36 -3.14
C ASN A 30 -11.66 1.52 -3.22
N ALA A 31 -11.86 2.58 -2.44
CA ALA A 31 -10.95 3.72 -2.38
C ALA A 31 -9.56 3.30 -1.87
N ARG A 32 -9.50 2.44 -0.84
CA ARG A 32 -8.24 1.90 -0.33
C ARG A 32 -7.54 1.02 -1.36
N ALA A 33 -8.27 0.13 -2.03
CA ALA A 33 -7.72 -0.73 -3.07
C ALA A 33 -7.16 0.10 -4.25
N GLN A 34 -7.84 1.19 -4.64
CA GLN A 34 -7.35 2.10 -5.66
C GLN A 34 -6.09 2.85 -5.22
N ALA A 35 -6.05 3.33 -3.97
CA ALA A 35 -4.87 4.00 -3.42
C ALA A 35 -3.66 3.04 -3.35
N ASP A 36 -3.86 1.80 -2.90
CA ASP A 36 -2.81 0.79 -2.85
C ASP A 36 -2.30 0.43 -4.25
N ALA A 37 -3.20 0.31 -5.24
CA ALA A 37 -2.84 0.09 -6.62
C ALA A 37 -2.04 1.26 -7.23
N GLU A 38 -2.39 2.50 -6.89
CA GLU A 38 -1.61 3.67 -7.33
C GLU A 38 -0.20 3.64 -6.76
N VAL A 39 -0.06 3.34 -5.46
CA VAL A 39 1.25 3.26 -4.80
C VAL A 39 2.12 2.20 -5.46
N LEU A 40 1.58 1.02 -5.76
CA LEU A 40 2.32 -0.07 -6.42
C LEU A 40 2.82 0.30 -7.82
N ASN A 41 2.13 1.20 -8.52
CA ASN A 41 2.53 1.69 -9.84
C ASN A 41 3.53 2.85 -9.79
N ARG A 42 3.93 3.32 -8.60
CA ARG A 42 4.92 4.40 -8.48
C ARG A 42 6.28 3.95 -8.98
N ARG A 43 6.94 4.87 -9.68
CA ARG A 43 8.32 4.74 -10.12
C ARG A 43 9.20 5.75 -9.40
N TYR A 44 10.40 5.32 -9.08
CA TYR A 44 11.44 6.12 -8.46
C TYR A 44 12.64 6.23 -9.39
N VAL A 45 13.21 7.42 -9.43
CA VAL A 45 14.32 7.77 -10.31
C VAL A 45 15.46 8.31 -9.48
N GLN A 46 16.68 7.91 -9.84
CA GLN A 46 17.87 8.53 -9.29
C GLN A 46 18.09 9.88 -9.99
N SER A 47 17.57 10.95 -9.41
CA SER A 47 17.65 12.33 -9.92
C SER A 47 17.91 13.32 -8.78
N PRO A 48 18.64 14.42 -9.01
CA PRO A 48 18.79 15.49 -8.03
C PRO A 48 17.48 16.27 -7.80
N LYS A 49 16.59 16.29 -8.80
CA LYS A 49 15.32 17.03 -8.78
C LYS A 49 14.14 16.06 -8.95
N GLN A 50 13.03 16.38 -8.29
CA GLN A 50 11.75 15.71 -8.50
C GLN A 50 11.28 15.94 -9.93
N THR A 51 10.66 14.92 -10.53
CA THR A 51 10.01 15.06 -11.84
C THR A 51 8.78 15.97 -11.71
N GLN A 52 8.69 16.99 -12.57
CA GLN A 52 7.57 17.91 -12.59
C GLN A 52 6.27 17.20 -13.01
N GLY A 53 5.15 17.59 -12.40
CA GLY A 53 3.82 17.05 -12.72
C GLY A 53 3.47 15.74 -12.03
N LEU A 54 4.31 15.25 -11.10
CA LEU A 54 3.96 14.13 -10.23
C LEU A 54 3.39 14.63 -8.91
N ASN A 55 2.34 13.95 -8.41
CA ASN A 55 1.73 14.23 -7.10
C ASN A 55 2.53 13.62 -5.94
N TYR A 56 3.73 13.08 -6.20
CA TYR A 56 4.59 12.42 -5.23
C TYR A 56 6.07 12.68 -5.55
N ASP A 57 6.94 12.52 -4.54
CA ASP A 57 8.38 12.62 -4.72
C ASP A 57 8.94 11.31 -5.31
N ASP A 58 9.39 11.38 -6.56
CA ASP A 58 9.94 10.23 -7.29
C ASP A 58 11.43 10.02 -7.05
N ARG A 59 12.08 10.80 -6.18
CA ARG A 59 13.51 10.64 -5.93
C ARG A 59 13.77 9.39 -5.10
N LEU A 60 14.57 8.47 -5.65
CA LEU A 60 14.86 7.19 -5.02
C LEU A 60 15.43 7.33 -3.59
N HIS A 61 16.39 8.23 -3.40
CA HIS A 61 17.01 8.47 -2.08
C HIS A 61 16.01 8.96 -1.02
N VAL A 62 14.97 9.70 -1.43
CA VAL A 62 13.90 10.14 -0.53
C VAL A 62 13.04 8.94 -0.13
N ARG A 63 12.63 8.11 -1.10
CA ARG A 63 11.83 6.91 -0.83
C ARG A 63 12.54 5.89 0.05
N LEU A 64 13.84 5.71 -0.14
CA LEU A 64 14.67 4.80 0.65
C LEU A 64 15.08 5.37 2.03
N GLY A 65 14.87 6.67 2.26
CA GLY A 65 15.32 7.34 3.49
C GLY A 65 16.84 7.34 3.65
N CYS A 66 17.60 7.31 2.54
CA CYS A 66 19.05 7.18 2.56
C CYS A 66 19.76 8.31 1.78
N GLY A 67 21.07 8.46 1.99
CA GLY A 67 21.89 9.36 1.18
C GLY A 67 21.96 8.92 -0.29
N LYS A 68 22.23 9.88 -1.19
CA LYS A 68 22.36 9.62 -2.64
C LYS A 68 23.42 8.57 -2.95
N THR A 69 24.55 8.60 -2.24
CA THR A 69 25.66 7.64 -2.39
C THR A 69 25.19 6.22 -2.12
N LYS A 70 24.49 6.01 -0.99
CA LYS A 70 23.97 4.68 -0.62
C LYS A 70 22.94 4.17 -1.63
N ALA A 71 22.09 5.05 -2.18
CA ALA A 71 21.18 4.67 -3.25
C ALA A 71 21.94 4.19 -4.51
N TYR A 72 23.06 4.83 -4.87
CA TYR A 72 23.91 4.38 -5.98
C TYR A 72 24.61 3.04 -5.69
N GLU A 73 25.08 2.84 -4.46
CA GLU A 73 25.69 1.57 -4.04
C GLU A 73 24.71 0.41 -4.20
N LEU A 74 23.45 0.58 -3.79
CA LEU A 74 22.40 -0.44 -3.94
C LEU A 74 22.09 -0.76 -5.41
N LEU A 75 22.06 0.25 -6.27
CA LEU A 75 21.88 0.06 -7.71
C LEU A 75 23.08 -0.68 -8.33
N ASN A 76 24.30 -0.29 -7.97
CA ASN A 76 25.52 -0.95 -8.45
C ASN A 76 25.64 -2.39 -7.94
N ALA A 77 25.27 -2.66 -6.68
CA ALA A 77 25.26 -4.01 -6.13
C ALA A 77 24.36 -4.94 -6.97
N TYR A 78 23.20 -4.47 -7.43
CA TYR A 78 22.33 -5.25 -8.30
C TYR A 78 22.97 -5.50 -9.68
N THR A 79 23.56 -4.48 -10.29
CA THR A 79 24.27 -4.60 -11.58
C THR A 79 25.44 -5.59 -11.49
N ASN A 80 26.12 -5.63 -10.36
CA ASN A 80 27.27 -6.52 -10.11
C ASN A 80 26.86 -7.93 -9.63
N GLY A 81 25.55 -8.23 -9.54
CA GLY A 81 25.06 -9.52 -9.08
C GLY A 81 25.30 -9.79 -7.59
N GLN A 82 25.56 -8.75 -6.79
CA GLN A 82 25.75 -8.87 -5.34
C GLN A 82 24.39 -9.01 -4.63
N GLN A 83 24.38 -9.77 -3.54
CA GLN A 83 23.20 -9.89 -2.69
C GLN A 83 22.87 -8.56 -2.01
N GLY A 84 21.57 -8.28 -1.85
CA GLY A 84 21.10 -7.02 -1.26
C GLY A 84 21.06 -5.82 -2.21
N GLY A 85 21.32 -6.03 -3.51
CA GLY A 85 21.15 -5.02 -4.54
C GLY A 85 19.68 -4.69 -4.83
N LEU A 86 19.41 -3.45 -5.20
CA LEU A 86 18.07 -2.98 -5.54
C LEU A 86 17.77 -3.22 -7.03
N ARG A 87 16.73 -4.01 -7.31
CA ARG A 87 16.28 -4.30 -8.68
C ARG A 87 15.89 -3.01 -9.39
N HIS A 88 16.37 -2.83 -10.62
CA HIS A 88 16.11 -1.62 -11.37
C HIS A 88 16.18 -1.88 -12.88
N GLN A 89 15.65 -0.94 -13.65
CA GLN A 89 15.79 -0.89 -15.09
C GLN A 89 16.53 0.39 -15.47
N ARG A 90 17.53 0.27 -16.35
CA ARG A 90 18.23 1.43 -16.89
C ARG A 90 17.57 1.86 -18.20
N ILE A 91 17.09 3.10 -18.26
CA ILE A 91 16.50 3.70 -19.46
C ILE A 91 17.32 4.95 -19.81
N GLY A 92 18.08 4.88 -20.89
CA GLY A 92 19.08 5.89 -21.23
C GLY A 92 20.09 6.08 -20.08
N ASN A 93 20.20 7.31 -19.58
CA ASN A 93 21.11 7.64 -18.47
C ASN A 93 20.43 7.66 -17.09
N LYS A 94 19.23 7.08 -16.97
CA LYS A 94 18.46 7.08 -15.72
C LYS A 94 18.22 5.66 -15.20
N TYR A 95 18.30 5.52 -13.89
CA TYR A 95 17.87 4.32 -13.16
C TYR A 95 16.41 4.48 -12.76
N ILE A 96 15.57 3.54 -13.17
CA ILE A 96 14.16 3.47 -12.84
C ILE A 96 13.95 2.28 -11.91
N VAL A 97 13.39 2.54 -10.74
CA VAL A 97 13.06 1.54 -9.72
C VAL A 97 11.55 1.56 -9.51
N THR A 98 10.90 0.40 -9.52
CA THR A 98 9.47 0.30 -9.21
C THR A 98 9.25 0.22 -7.70
N GLU A 99 8.09 0.66 -7.21
CA GLU A 99 7.71 0.47 -5.80
C GLU A 99 7.78 -1.01 -5.38
N GLN A 100 7.44 -1.93 -6.27
CA GLN A 100 7.58 -3.37 -6.03
C GLN A 100 9.03 -3.75 -5.68
N ALA A 101 10.01 -3.28 -6.46
CA ALA A 101 11.43 -3.57 -6.20
C ALA A 101 11.89 -2.99 -4.85
N VAL A 102 11.39 -1.82 -4.46
CA VAL A 102 11.67 -1.21 -3.16
C VAL A 102 11.10 -2.06 -2.02
N ARG A 103 9.85 -2.52 -2.14
CA ARG A 103 9.21 -3.37 -1.13
C ARG A 103 9.87 -4.76 -1.01
N GLU A 104 10.23 -5.37 -2.14
CA GLU A 104 11.02 -6.61 -2.17
C GLU A 104 12.34 -6.43 -1.41
N TRP A 105 13.01 -5.30 -1.59
CA TRP A 105 14.27 -5.01 -0.91
C TRP A 105 14.12 -4.77 0.60
N PHE A 106 13.05 -4.09 1.04
CA PHE A 106 12.75 -3.92 2.46
C PHE A 106 12.30 -5.22 3.15
N GLY A 107 12.04 -6.29 2.41
CA GLY A 107 11.48 -7.53 2.97
C GLY A 107 10.00 -7.41 3.32
N ASP A 108 9.29 -6.44 2.70
CA ASP A 108 7.85 -6.22 2.92
C ASP A 108 6.98 -7.25 2.15
N PHE A 109 7.62 -8.11 1.35
CA PHE A 109 7.05 -9.42 1.04
C PHE A 109 7.22 -10.32 2.25
N GLY A 110 6.18 -10.36 3.09
CA GLY A 110 5.99 -11.47 4.02
C GLY A 110 6.26 -12.78 3.28
N MET A 111 7.13 -13.59 3.85
CA MET A 111 7.51 -14.93 3.39
C MET A 111 6.45 -15.54 2.48
N GLN A 112 6.72 -15.64 1.18
CA GLN A 112 6.12 -16.75 0.43
C GLN A 112 6.68 -18.01 1.09
N ALA A 113 5.88 -18.61 1.97
CA ALA A 113 6.14 -19.94 2.51
C ALA A 113 6.30 -20.86 1.29
N SER A 114 7.55 -21.20 0.99
CA SER A 114 7.89 -22.13 -0.06
C SER A 114 7.29 -23.49 0.33
N SER A 115 6.10 -23.79 -0.20
CA SER A 115 5.49 -25.10 -0.08
C SER A 115 6.19 -26.00 -1.08
N SER A 116 7.31 -26.56 -0.66
CA SER A 116 8.01 -27.61 -1.39
C SER A 116 8.58 -28.59 -0.38
N LYS A 117 7.71 -29.47 0.11
CA LYS A 117 8.14 -30.78 0.60
C LYS A 117 7.35 -31.84 -0.17
N ALA A 118 7.89 -32.20 -1.33
CA ALA A 118 7.62 -33.47 -1.98
C ALA A 118 8.86 -34.34 -1.77
N ALA A 119 8.71 -35.38 -0.95
CA ALA A 119 9.47 -36.63 -0.95
C ALA A 119 8.79 -37.56 0.07
#